data_AF-A0A954F6G9-F1
#
_entry.id   AF-A0A954F6G9-F1
#
_cell.length_a   1.000
_cell.length_b   1.000
_cell.length_c   1.000
_cell.angle_alpha   90.00
_cell.angle_beta   90.00
_cell.angle_gamma   90.00
#
_symmetry.space_group_name_H-M   'P 1'
#
loop_
_entity.id
_entity.type
_entity.pdbx_description
1 polymer ?
#
loop_
_entity_poly.entity_id
_entity_poly.type
_entity_poly.pdbx_seq_one_letter_code
_entity_poly.pdbx_strand_id
1 'polypeptide(L)'
;MDLALTHASCASGESNERLEFLGDTVLDLIVAHDLFQRHPEQAEGELTQMKSNLVSRATLAHVARELELHRVAKIGGGLNRSSLSKSTLANLYEALVGAIYLDSGLQSARDFVRTSMGSRFRIDSAQKSAPIPKQELQQYAQQQGGDPPTYELLETRGEAHARAFL
;
A
#
# COMPACT_ATOMS: atom_id res chain seq x y z
N MET A 1 5.12 -20.83 -4.20
CA MET A 1 5.18 -19.72 -5.17
C MET A 1 4.01 -19.68 -6.16
N ASP A 2 3.61 -20.79 -6.78
CA ASP A 2 2.57 -20.78 -7.83
C ASP A 2 1.20 -20.18 -7.44
N LEU A 3 0.76 -20.39 -6.19
CA LEU A 3 -0.51 -19.85 -5.70
C LEU A 3 -0.48 -18.32 -5.57
N ALA A 4 0.65 -17.72 -5.16
CA ALA A 4 0.77 -16.26 -5.00
C ALA A 4 0.54 -15.49 -6.30
N LEU A 5 0.89 -16.12 -7.42
CA LEU A 5 0.74 -15.55 -8.76
C LEU A 5 -0.65 -15.81 -9.37
N THR A 6 -1.54 -16.52 -8.68
CA THR A 6 -2.85 -16.93 -9.22
C THR A 6 -3.93 -15.97 -8.77
N HIS A 7 -4.37 -15.10 -9.68
CA HIS A 7 -5.43 -14.13 -9.41
C HIS A 7 -6.79 -14.82 -9.27
N ALA A 8 -7.70 -14.23 -8.48
CA ALA A 8 -9.07 -14.75 -8.24
C ALA A 8 -9.93 -14.92 -9.52
N SER A 9 -9.53 -14.31 -10.64
CA SER A 9 -10.19 -14.51 -11.94
C SER A 9 -9.87 -15.85 -12.61
N CYS A 10 -8.93 -16.63 -12.08
CA CYS A 10 -8.69 -17.99 -12.52
C CYS A 10 -9.79 -18.92 -11.99
N ALA A 11 -10.42 -19.70 -12.87
CA ALA A 11 -11.54 -20.59 -12.56
C ALA A 11 -11.19 -21.80 -11.66
N SER A 12 -9.98 -21.86 -11.09
CA SER A 12 -9.42 -23.02 -10.39
C SER A 12 -9.75 -23.11 -8.89
N GLY A 13 -10.63 -22.26 -8.36
CA GLY A 13 -11.15 -22.34 -6.99
C GLY A 13 -10.20 -21.87 -5.88
N GLU A 14 -8.88 -21.95 -6.08
CA GLU A 14 -7.87 -21.38 -5.17
C GLU A 14 -7.27 -20.09 -5.75
N SER A 15 -7.50 -18.97 -5.06
CA SER A 15 -6.97 -17.63 -5.37
C SER A 15 -5.82 -17.26 -4.44
N ASN A 16 -5.05 -16.24 -4.81
CA ASN A 16 -4.01 -15.67 -3.96
C ASN A 16 -4.53 -14.85 -2.78
N GLU A 17 -5.85 -14.68 -2.60
CA GLU A 17 -6.45 -13.78 -1.60
C GLU A 17 -6.08 -14.15 -0.16
N ARG A 18 -5.95 -15.44 0.15
CA ARG A 18 -5.50 -15.89 1.48
C ARG A 18 -4.03 -15.56 1.73
N LEU A 19 -3.21 -15.63 0.69
CA LEU A 19 -1.79 -15.25 0.77
C LEU A 19 -1.63 -13.73 0.82
N GLU A 20 -2.47 -12.98 0.09
CA GLU A 20 -2.57 -11.52 0.18
C GLU A 20 -2.88 -11.09 1.61
N PHE A 21 -3.94 -11.64 2.21
CA PHE A 21 -4.31 -11.33 3.59
C PHE A 21 -3.16 -11.56 4.59
N LEU A 22 -2.49 -12.71 4.51
CA LEU A 22 -1.33 -13.00 5.36
C LEU A 22 -0.15 -12.07 5.05
N GLY A 23 0.11 -11.85 3.77
CA GLY A 23 1.21 -11.06 3.26
C GLY A 23 1.12 -9.59 3.63
N ASP A 24 -0.08 -9.01 3.62
CA ASP A 24 -0.37 -7.66 4.09
C ASP A 24 0.05 -7.50 5.55
N THR A 25 -0.41 -8.40 6.43
CA THR A 25 -0.04 -8.37 7.86
C THR A 25 1.48 -8.52 8.08
N VAL A 26 2.12 -9.42 7.34
CA VAL A 26 3.57 -9.64 7.42
C VAL A 26 4.35 -8.42 6.92
N LEU A 27 3.90 -7.83 5.81
CA LEU A 27 4.49 -6.61 5.24
C LEU A 27 4.38 -5.44 6.22
N ASP A 28 3.21 -5.26 6.82
CA ASP A 28 2.95 -4.20 7.80
C ASP A 28 3.87 -4.32 9.02
N LEU A 29 4.06 -5.54 9.54
CA LEU A 29 4.99 -5.81 10.63
C LEU A 29 6.43 -5.47 10.24
N ILE A 30 6.89 -5.92 9.06
CA ILE A 30 8.25 -5.66 8.57
C ILE A 30 8.51 -4.17 8.44
N VAL A 31 7.58 -3.43 7.82
CA VAL A 31 7.73 -1.99 7.59
C VAL A 31 7.67 -1.23 8.92
N ALA A 32 6.73 -1.56 9.81
CA ALA A 32 6.64 -0.92 11.13
C ALA A 32 7.91 -1.16 11.96
N HIS A 33 8.45 -2.38 11.95
CA HIS A 33 9.69 -2.72 12.65
C HIS A 33 10.87 -1.92 12.10
N ASP A 34 11.02 -1.85 10.77
CA ASP A 34 12.14 -1.14 10.15
C ASP A 34 12.07 0.38 10.39
N LEU A 35 10.87 0.98 10.32
CA LEU A 35 10.66 2.40 10.66
C LEU A 35 10.96 2.69 12.13
N PHE A 36 10.47 1.86 13.05
CA PHE A 36 10.72 2.00 14.49
C PHE A 36 12.23 1.97 14.81
N GLN A 37 13.00 1.12 14.14
CA GLN A 37 14.45 1.03 14.36
C GLN A 37 15.23 2.20 13.75
N ARG A 38 14.78 2.74 12.62
CA ARG A 38 15.52 3.79 11.88
C ARG A 38 15.21 5.20 12.34
N HIS A 39 14.05 5.41 12.94
CA HIS A 39 13.56 6.72 13.33
C HIS A 39 13.16 6.75 14.81
N PRO A 40 14.09 6.48 15.74
CA PRO A 40 13.81 6.40 17.17
C PRO A 40 13.30 7.73 17.77
N GLU A 41 13.56 8.86 17.11
CA GLU A 41 13.12 10.20 17.52
C GLU A 41 11.76 10.63 16.99
N GLN A 42 11.16 9.89 16.05
CA GLN A 42 9.88 10.26 15.44
C GLN A 42 8.69 9.84 16.33
N ALA A 43 7.63 10.64 16.30
CA ALA A 43 6.41 10.35 17.02
C ALA A 43 5.61 9.21 16.34
N GLU A 44 4.73 8.55 17.09
CA GLU A 44 3.88 7.47 16.57
C GLU A 44 3.10 7.88 15.32
N GLY A 45 2.48 9.06 15.30
CA GLY A 45 1.73 9.55 14.15
C GLY A 45 2.59 9.73 12.88
N GLU A 46 3.85 10.15 13.04
CA GLU A 46 4.80 10.27 11.92
C GLU A 46 5.18 8.89 11.38
N LEU A 47 5.46 7.93 12.26
CA LEU A 47 5.74 6.54 11.89
C LEU A 47 4.54 5.90 11.18
N THR A 48 3.33 6.13 11.67
CA THR A 48 2.08 5.66 11.06
C THR A 48 1.86 6.24 9.66
N GLN A 49 2.17 7.53 9.47
CA GLN A 49 2.11 8.17 8.15
C GLN A 49 3.17 7.61 7.19
N MET A 50 4.41 7.43 7.65
CA MET A 50 5.49 6.82 6.86
C MET A 50 5.13 5.40 6.44
N LYS A 51 4.62 4.58 7.37
CA LYS A 51 4.15 3.22 7.10
C LYS A 51 3.10 3.24 6.00
N SER A 52 2.06 4.07 6.17
CA SER A 52 0.94 4.17 5.23
C SER A 52 1.38 4.55 3.81
N ASN A 53 2.40 5.41 3.68
CA ASN A 53 2.96 5.78 2.39
C ASN A 53 3.73 4.59 1.75
N LEU A 54 4.51 3.86 2.54
CA LEU A 54 5.33 2.73 2.09
C LEU A 54 4.47 1.54 1.65
N VAL A 55 3.45 1.18 2.43
CA VAL A 55 2.55 0.06 2.12
C VAL A 55 1.33 0.50 1.27
N SER A 56 1.33 1.71 0.73
CA SER A 56 0.22 2.16 -0.11
C SER A 56 0.11 1.32 -1.38
N ARG A 57 -1.13 1.08 -1.85
CA ARG A 57 -1.38 0.38 -3.13
C ARG A 57 -0.58 0.98 -4.30
N ALA A 58 -0.36 2.29 -4.30
CA ALA A 58 0.41 2.95 -5.35
C ALA A 58 1.90 2.53 -5.31
N THR A 59 2.49 2.52 -4.12
CA THR A 59 3.87 2.08 -3.90
C THR A 59 4.03 0.60 -4.23
N LEU A 60 3.17 -0.26 -3.69
CA LEU A 60 3.24 -1.70 -3.90
C LEU A 60 3.01 -2.08 -5.37
N ALA A 61 2.06 -1.44 -6.06
CA ALA A 61 1.86 -1.65 -7.49
C ALA A 61 3.08 -1.26 -8.33
N HIS A 62 3.80 -0.22 -7.91
CA HIS A 62 5.00 0.22 -8.59
C HIS A 62 6.14 -0.78 -8.39
N VAL A 63 6.38 -1.25 -7.16
CA VAL A 63 7.37 -2.30 -6.85
C VAL A 63 7.03 -3.60 -7.59
N ALA A 64 5.77 -4.00 -7.62
CA ALA A 64 5.30 -5.17 -8.37
C ALA A 64 5.60 -5.08 -9.87
N ARG A 65 5.58 -3.88 -10.45
CA ARG A 65 5.98 -3.66 -11.85
C ARG A 65 7.48 -3.74 -12.06
N GLU A 66 8.27 -3.17 -11.15
CA GLU A 66 9.74 -3.26 -11.17
C GLU A 66 10.21 -4.73 -11.09
N LEU A 67 9.53 -5.54 -10.29
CA LEU A 67 9.74 -6.99 -10.20
C LEU A 67 9.12 -7.80 -11.34
N GLU A 68 8.51 -7.13 -12.31
CA GLU A 68 7.82 -7.74 -13.45
C GLU A 68 6.71 -8.76 -13.08
N LEU A 69 6.09 -8.65 -11.89
CA LEU A 69 5.08 -9.62 -11.42
C LEU A 69 3.88 -9.75 -12.37
N HIS A 70 3.55 -8.65 -13.07
CA HIS A 70 2.51 -8.62 -14.10
C HIS A 70 2.74 -9.62 -15.24
N ARG A 71 4.00 -9.97 -15.55
CA ARG A 71 4.34 -10.91 -16.63
C ARG A 71 4.13 -12.36 -16.24
N VAL A 72 4.40 -12.67 -14.98
CA VAL A 72 4.35 -14.03 -14.41
C VAL A 72 3.03 -14.35 -13.73
N ALA A 73 2.18 -13.35 -13.47
CA ALA A 73 0.84 -13.54 -12.95
C ALA A 73 -0.01 -14.45 -13.84
N LYS A 74 -0.68 -15.41 -13.23
CA LYS A 74 -1.70 -16.28 -13.81
C LYS A 74 -3.04 -15.60 -13.63
N ILE A 75 -3.68 -15.25 -14.74
CA ILE A 75 -4.86 -14.39 -14.78
C ILE A 75 -5.86 -15.01 -15.77
N GLY A 76 -7.15 -15.00 -15.44
CA GLY A 76 -8.21 -15.49 -16.32
C GLY A 76 -8.26 -14.75 -17.66
N GLY A 77 -8.75 -15.42 -18.71
CA GLY A 77 -8.66 -14.99 -20.12
C GLY A 77 -9.27 -13.62 -20.47
N GLY A 78 -10.04 -13.00 -19.57
CA GLY A 78 -10.59 -11.66 -19.75
C GLY A 78 -9.69 -10.49 -19.31
N LEU A 79 -8.53 -10.76 -18.70
CA LEU A 79 -7.62 -9.73 -18.19
C LEU A 79 -6.35 -9.65 -19.04
N ASN A 80 -6.01 -8.43 -19.47
CA ASN A 80 -4.75 -8.16 -20.16
C ASN A 80 -3.62 -7.93 -19.14
N ARG A 81 -2.56 -8.76 -19.22
CA ARG A 81 -1.37 -8.70 -18.35
C ARG A 81 -0.68 -7.32 -18.36
N SER A 82 -0.81 -6.59 -19.47
CA SER A 82 -0.20 -5.27 -19.65
C SER A 82 -0.99 -4.14 -18.96
N SER A 83 -2.25 -4.39 -18.60
CA SER A 83 -3.18 -3.38 -18.07
C SER A 83 -3.73 -3.74 -16.70
N LEU A 84 -2.97 -4.48 -15.89
CA LEU A 84 -3.38 -4.80 -14.53
C LEU A 84 -3.55 -3.54 -13.68
N SER A 85 -4.63 -3.53 -12.90
CA SER A 85 -4.95 -2.46 -11.98
C SER A 85 -3.86 -2.32 -10.90
N LYS A 86 -3.76 -1.12 -10.30
CA LYS A 86 -2.86 -0.91 -9.14
C LYS A 86 -3.21 -1.86 -8.00
N SER A 87 -4.50 -2.13 -7.76
CA SER A 87 -4.93 -3.07 -6.72
C SER A 87 -4.39 -4.47 -7.02
N THR A 88 -4.64 -5.01 -8.22
CA THR A 88 -4.16 -6.35 -8.60
C THR A 88 -2.64 -6.49 -8.43
N LEU A 89 -1.88 -5.46 -8.81
CA LEU A 89 -0.43 -5.47 -8.67
C LEU A 89 0.03 -5.42 -7.20
N ALA A 90 -0.63 -4.62 -6.37
CA ALA A 90 -0.36 -4.57 -4.93
C ALA A 90 -0.66 -5.93 -4.28
N ASN A 91 -1.83 -6.50 -4.57
CA ASN A 91 -2.25 -7.81 -4.06
C ASN A 91 -1.28 -8.93 -4.48
N LEU A 92 -0.76 -8.90 -5.72
CA LEU A 92 0.27 -9.85 -6.16
C LEU A 92 1.56 -9.74 -5.35
N TYR A 93 1.96 -8.52 -4.98
CA TYR A 93 3.13 -8.29 -4.16
C TYR A 93 2.91 -8.79 -2.73
N GLU A 94 1.78 -8.45 -2.10
CA GLU A 94 1.40 -8.94 -0.77
C GLU A 94 1.34 -10.47 -0.75
N ALA A 95 0.67 -11.09 -1.72
CA ALA A 95 0.62 -12.54 -1.84
C ALA A 95 2.00 -13.19 -2.00
N LEU A 96 2.93 -12.53 -2.69
CA LEU A 96 4.32 -12.99 -2.80
C LEU A 96 5.05 -12.91 -1.46
N VAL A 97 4.87 -11.83 -0.70
CA VAL A 97 5.41 -11.71 0.67
C VAL A 97 4.86 -12.80 1.57
N GLY A 98 3.53 -13.04 1.53
CA GLY A 98 2.89 -14.12 2.28
C GLY A 98 3.42 -15.50 1.92
N ALA A 99 3.69 -15.75 0.63
CA ALA A 99 4.28 -17.01 0.18
C ALA A 99 5.73 -17.19 0.66
N ILE A 100 6.57 -16.14 0.60
CA ILE A 100 7.95 -16.20 1.11
C ILE A 100 7.96 -16.44 2.62
N TYR A 101 7.05 -15.79 3.35
CA TYR A 101 6.91 -15.99 4.79
C TYR A 101 6.56 -17.45 5.14
N LEU A 102 5.60 -18.06 4.45
CA LEU A 102 5.23 -19.45 4.69
C LEU A 102 6.32 -20.44 4.31
N ASP A 103 7.07 -20.15 3.25
CA ASP A 103 8.10 -21.04 2.71
C ASP A 103 9.42 -20.96 3.49
N SER A 104 9.83 -19.74 3.86
CA SER A 104 11.19 -19.44 4.33
C SER A 104 11.24 -18.55 5.58
N GLY A 105 10.10 -18.27 6.21
CA GLY A 105 10.00 -17.54 7.48
C GLY A 105 10.14 -16.02 7.38
N LEU A 106 9.96 -15.35 8.53
CA LEU A 106 9.92 -13.88 8.63
C LEU A 106 11.22 -13.20 8.19
N GLN A 107 12.37 -13.80 8.50
CA GLN A 107 13.66 -13.20 8.16
C GLN A 107 13.85 -13.08 6.64
N SER A 108 13.52 -14.14 5.90
CA SER A 108 13.59 -14.17 4.44
C SER A 108 12.58 -13.19 3.82
N ALA A 109 11.37 -13.11 4.37
CA ALA A 109 10.37 -12.14 3.94
C ALA A 109 10.86 -10.70 4.16
N ARG A 110 11.49 -10.41 5.31
CA ARG A 110 12.09 -9.10 5.62
C ARG A 110 13.19 -8.72 4.63
N ASP A 111 14.10 -9.65 4.34
CA ASP A 111 15.24 -9.39 3.45
C ASP A 111 14.76 -9.18 2.00
N PHE A 112 13.74 -9.93 1.58
CA PHE A 112 13.05 -9.70 0.31
C PHE A 112 12.43 -8.30 0.27
N VAL A 113 11.59 -7.93 1.24
CA VAL A 113 10.90 -6.64 1.29
C VAL A 113 11.88 -5.47 1.28
N ARG A 114 12.97 -5.54 2.05
CA ARG A 114 14.01 -4.50 2.07
C ARG A 114 14.69 -4.34 0.73
N THR A 115 14.97 -5.46 0.05
CA THR A 115 15.63 -5.45 -1.26
C THR A 115 14.70 -4.96 -2.36
N SER A 116 13.46 -5.44 -2.40
CA SER A 116 12.47 -5.11 -3.44
C SER A 116 11.98 -3.67 -3.34
N MET A 117 11.73 -3.15 -2.14
CA MET A 117 11.32 -1.75 -1.96
C MET A 117 12.51 -0.79 -2.08
N GLY A 118 13.74 -1.28 -1.93
CA GLY A 118 14.97 -0.57 -2.28
C GLY A 118 15.13 0.76 -1.55
N SER A 119 15.41 1.83 -2.30
CA SER A 119 15.60 3.18 -1.74
C SER A 119 14.33 3.80 -1.16
N ARG A 120 13.14 3.20 -1.34
CA ARG A 120 11.89 3.71 -0.74
C ARG A 120 11.92 3.58 0.78
N PHE A 121 12.66 2.59 1.29
CA PHE A 121 12.98 2.48 2.71
C PHE A 121 13.94 3.58 3.21
N ARG A 122 14.60 4.32 2.30
CA ARG A 122 15.46 5.46 2.59
C ARG A 122 14.74 6.79 2.41
N ILE A 123 13.42 6.84 2.60
CA ILE A 123 12.75 8.14 2.67
C ILE A 123 13.38 8.88 3.85
N ASP A 124 14.34 9.76 3.53
CA ASP A 124 14.82 10.76 4.43
C ASP A 124 13.59 11.57 4.86
N SER A 125 13.52 11.85 6.15
CA SER A 125 12.59 12.80 6.78
C SER A 125 12.49 14.16 6.06
N ALA A 126 13.39 14.43 5.11
CA ALA A 126 13.40 15.58 4.22
C ALA A 126 12.32 15.58 3.11
N GLN A 127 11.73 14.45 2.72
CA GLN A 127 10.53 14.47 1.89
C GLN A 127 9.32 14.77 2.78
N LYS A 128 9.08 16.06 3.02
CA LYS A 128 7.78 16.54 3.50
C LYS A 128 6.69 15.84 2.70
N SER A 129 5.91 14.99 3.38
CA SER A 129 4.72 14.38 2.80
C SER A 129 3.89 15.47 2.13
N ALA A 130 3.23 15.14 1.02
CA ALA A 130 2.30 16.09 0.40
C ALA A 130 1.34 16.59 1.49
N PRO A 131 1.18 17.92 1.65
CA PRO A 131 0.36 18.48 2.71
C PRO A 131 -1.04 17.86 2.62
N ILE A 132 -1.54 17.34 3.74
CA ILE A 132 -2.92 16.84 3.86
C ILE A 132 -3.74 18.04 4.35
N PRO A 133 -4.34 18.85 3.46
CA PRO A 133 -4.78 20.19 3.83
C PRO A 133 -5.92 20.15 4.85
N LYS A 134 -6.72 19.06 4.85
CA LYS A 134 -7.77 18.82 5.85
C LYS A 134 -7.20 18.62 7.26
N GLN A 135 -6.13 17.85 7.38
CA GLN A 135 -5.50 17.58 8.67
C GLN A 135 -4.75 18.82 9.19
N GLU A 136 -4.07 19.55 8.29
CA GLU A 136 -3.42 20.82 8.63
C GLU A 136 -4.42 21.86 9.11
N LEU A 137 -5.55 22.02 8.42
CA LEU A 137 -6.61 22.95 8.83
C LEU A 137 -7.20 22.58 10.20
N GLN A 138 -7.40 21.28 10.45
CA GLN A 138 -7.90 20.81 11.74
C GLN A 138 -6.92 21.07 12.88
N GLN A 139 -5.63 20.78 12.68
CA GLN A 139 -4.59 21.05 13.68
C GLN A 139 -4.44 22.55 13.93
N TYR A 140 -4.49 23.37 12.88
CA TYR A 140 -4.45 24.83 13.01
C TYR A 140 -5.65 25.36 13.83
N ALA A 141 -6.87 24.92 13.52
CA ALA A 141 -8.07 25.33 14.26
C ALA A 141 -7.99 24.96 15.76
N GLN A 142 -7.53 23.74 16.06
CA GLN A 142 -7.34 23.27 17.43
C GLN A 142 -6.24 24.04 18.19
N GLN A 143 -5.13 24.37 17.53
CA GLN A 143 -4.06 25.17 18.13
C GLN A 143 -4.52 26.59 18.49
N GLN A 144 -5.47 27.15 17.75
CA GLN A 144 -6.07 28.46 18.03
C GLN A 144 -7.21 28.39 19.08
N GLY A 145 -7.43 27.22 19.70
CA GLY A 145 -8.49 27.01 20.69
C GLY A 145 -9.91 26.99 20.10
N GLY A 146 -10.03 26.82 18.79
CA GLY A 146 -11.31 26.73 18.09
C GLY A 146 -11.81 25.30 17.95
N ASP A 147 -13.09 25.16 17.60
CA ASP A 147 -13.70 23.89 17.22
C ASP A 147 -13.12 23.35 15.90
N PRO A 148 -13.10 22.02 15.69
CA PRO A 148 -12.65 21.45 14.43
C PRO A 148 -13.52 21.92 13.25
N PRO A 149 -12.92 22.12 12.06
CA PRO A 149 -13.65 22.60 10.89
C PRO A 149 -14.72 21.62 10.44
N THR A 150 -15.93 22.12 10.19
CA THR A 150 -17.04 21.37 9.59
C THR A 150 -17.07 21.61 8.07
N TYR A 151 -17.42 20.57 7.32
CA TYR A 151 -17.55 20.65 5.86
C TYR A 151 -19.00 20.33 5.50
N GLU A 152 -19.66 21.28 4.83
CA GLU A 152 -20.99 21.10 4.27
C GLU A 152 -20.91 20.97 2.75
N LEU A 153 -21.68 20.03 2.20
CA LEU A 153 -21.82 19.87 0.76
C LEU A 153 -22.84 20.89 0.27
N LEU A 154 -22.39 21.90 -0.48
CA LEU A 154 -23.24 22.98 -0.96
C LEU A 154 -23.96 22.58 -2.25
N GLU A 155 -23.25 21.89 -3.13
CA GLU A 155 -23.80 21.53 -4.43
C GLU A 155 -23.14 20.28 -5.01
N THR A 156 -23.92 19.51 -5.78
CA THR A 156 -23.40 18.41 -6.61
C THR A 156 -23.86 18.63 -8.04
N ARG A 157 -22.91 18.69 -8.99
CA ARG A 157 -23.18 18.89 -10.42
C ARG A 157 -22.62 17.74 -11.26
N GLY A 158 -23.19 17.51 -12.44
CA GLY A 158 -22.67 16.55 -13.42
C GLY A 158 -23.26 15.14 -13.32
N GLU A 159 -22.97 14.32 -14.33
CA GLU A 159 -23.45 12.93 -14.39
C GLU A 159 -22.77 12.04 -13.35
N ALA A 160 -23.36 10.89 -13.04
CA ALA A 160 -22.86 9.99 -12.00
C ALA A 160 -21.38 9.61 -12.15
N HIS A 161 -20.87 9.54 -13.39
CA HIS A 161 -19.49 9.21 -13.71
C HIS A 161 -18.54 10.43 -13.78
N ALA A 162 -19.07 11.65 -13.61
CA ALA A 162 -18.33 12.91 -13.72
C ALA A 162 -18.88 13.98 -12.74
N ARG A 163 -19.18 13.57 -11.50
CA ARG A 163 -19.71 14.50 -10.49
C ARG A 163 -18.64 15.48 -10.00
N ALA A 164 -19.02 16.75 -9.95
CA ALA A 164 -18.30 17.81 -9.26
C ALA A 164 -19.04 18.14 -7.94
N PHE A 165 -18.27 18.40 -6.89
CA PHE A 165 -18.77 18.75 -5.55
C PHE A 165 -18.24 20.13 -5.18
N LEU A 166 -19.13 20.99 -4.68
CA LEU A 166 -18.83 22.32 -4.13
C LEU A 166 -19.00 22.30 -2.61
#